data_AF-A0A0U1MH10-F1
#
_entry.id   AF-A0A0U1MH10-F1
#
_cell.length_a   1.000
_cell.length_b   1.000
_cell.length_c   1.000
_cell.angle_alpha   90.00
_cell.angle_beta   90.00
_cell.angle_gamma   90.00
#
_symmetry.space_group_name_H-M   'P 1'
#
loop_
_entity.id
_entity.type
_entity.pdbx_description
1 polymer ?
#
loop_
_entity_poly.entity_id
_entity_poly.type
_entity_poly.pdbx_seq_one_letter_code
_entity_poly.pdbx_strand_id
1 'polypeptide(L)'
;MNYIKQSLKLDEWRKRKGYTQSSFAEKLGISPSTYNIWENNPEMIKPRDAFRIAKTLNISIDEIIFLKDESYFKYVLVEGKQMS
;
A
#
# COMPACT_ATOMS: atom_id res chain seq x y z
N MET A 1 -10.55 20.77 12.34
CA MET A 1 -10.42 20.07 11.05
C MET A 1 -10.02 18.62 11.30
N ASN A 2 -10.88 17.65 10.98
CA ASN A 2 -10.43 16.26 10.88
C ASN A 2 -9.62 16.14 9.59
N TYR A 3 -8.30 16.12 9.70
CA TYR A 3 -7.43 15.80 8.58
C TYR A 3 -7.65 14.32 8.24
N ILE A 4 -8.44 14.05 7.19
CA ILE A 4 -8.49 12.71 6.61
C ILE A 4 -7.10 12.50 5.99
N LYS A 5 -6.26 11.74 6.69
CA LYS A 5 -4.95 11.33 6.19
C LYS A 5 -5.21 10.48 4.94
N GLN A 6 -4.88 11.02 3.78
CA GLN A 6 -5.14 10.34 2.51
C GLN A 6 -4.14 9.18 2.37
N SER A 7 -4.63 7.95 2.50
CA SER A 7 -3.86 6.74 2.24
C SER A 7 -3.87 6.43 0.74
N LEU A 8 -2.74 6.00 0.19
CA LEU A 8 -2.58 5.63 -1.23
C LEU A 8 -2.08 4.20 -1.38
N LYS A 9 -2.32 3.59 -2.54
CA LYS A 9 -1.78 2.28 -2.89
C LYS A 9 -0.25 2.36 -3.06
N LEU A 10 0.39 1.20 -2.96
CA LEU A 10 1.85 1.09 -3.05
C LEU A 10 2.39 1.64 -4.39
N ASP A 11 1.72 1.35 -5.49
CA ASP A 11 2.15 1.78 -6.82
C ASP A 11 2.03 3.30 -7.01
N GLU A 12 0.98 3.91 -6.45
CA GLU A 12 0.76 5.36 -6.44
C GLU A 12 1.90 6.07 -5.68
N TRP A 13 2.25 5.57 -4.49
CA TRP A 13 3.36 6.11 -3.71
C TRP A 13 4.70 5.97 -4.44
N ARG A 14 4.96 4.80 -5.02
CA ARG A 14 6.19 4.58 -5.81
C ARG A 14 6.28 5.57 -6.97
N LYS A 15 5.20 5.73 -7.75
CA LYS A 15 5.13 6.64 -8.90
C LYS A 15 5.35 8.10 -8.46
N ARG A 16 4.75 8.52 -7.34
CA ARG A 16 4.95 9.87 -6.76
C ARG A 16 6.41 10.14 -6.36
N LYS A 17 7.17 9.11 -5.99
CA LYS A 17 8.61 9.20 -5.69
C LYS A 17 9.50 9.05 -6.93
N GLY A 18 8.91 8.92 -8.12
CA GLY A 18 9.63 8.87 -9.39
C GLY A 18 10.33 7.53 -9.68
N TYR A 19 9.98 6.45 -8.97
CA TYR A 19 10.60 5.16 -9.18
C TYR A 19 9.86 4.32 -10.22
N THR A 20 10.59 3.51 -10.98
CA THR A 20 10.04 2.37 -11.72
C THR A 20 9.94 1.17 -10.78
N GLN A 21 9.20 0.12 -11.15
CA GLN A 21 9.16 -1.11 -10.35
C GLN A 21 10.58 -1.68 -10.15
N SER A 22 11.39 -1.70 -11.19
CA SER A 22 12.76 -2.22 -11.14
C SER A 22 13.67 -1.39 -10.24
N SER A 23 13.66 -0.06 -10.36
CA SER A 23 14.54 0.79 -9.52
C SER A 23 14.14 0.79 -8.06
N PHE A 24 12.84 0.65 -7.77
CA PHE A 24 12.38 0.52 -6.39
C PHE A 24 12.69 -0.86 -5.79
N ALA A 25 12.57 -1.93 -6.58
CA ALA A 25 12.99 -3.28 -6.18
C ALA A 25 14.48 -3.33 -5.85
N GLU A 26 15.32 -2.72 -6.69
CA GLU A 26 16.76 -2.57 -6.45
C GLU A 26 17.03 -1.82 -5.13
N LYS A 27 16.34 -0.69 -4.91
CA LYS A 27 16.47 0.10 -3.66
C LYS A 27 16.05 -0.69 -2.42
N LEU A 28 15.12 -1.62 -2.55
CA LEU A 28 14.69 -2.53 -1.49
C LEU A 28 15.61 -3.75 -1.34
N GLY A 29 16.48 -4.04 -2.30
CA GLY A 29 17.31 -5.25 -2.32
C GLY A 29 16.50 -6.53 -2.57
N ILE A 30 15.50 -6.47 -3.46
CA ILE A 30 14.67 -7.60 -3.88
C ILE A 30 14.60 -7.70 -5.40
N SER A 31 14.09 -8.84 -5.91
CA SER A 31 13.90 -8.98 -7.36
C SER A 31 12.75 -8.09 -7.87
N PRO A 32 12.83 -7.56 -9.12
CA PRO A 32 11.72 -6.86 -9.76
C PRO A 32 10.44 -7.71 -9.80
N SER A 33 10.56 -9.02 -10.00
CA SER A 33 9.43 -9.96 -9.99
C SER A 33 8.74 -10.01 -8.63
N THR A 34 9.51 -10.05 -7.53
CA THR A 34 8.96 -9.99 -6.16
C THR A 34 8.20 -8.68 -5.97
N TYR A 35 8.77 -7.55 -6.38
CA TYR A 35 8.12 -6.25 -6.22
C TYR A 35 6.86 -6.13 -7.09
N ASN A 36 6.88 -6.66 -8.31
CA ASN A 36 5.68 -6.71 -9.14
C ASN A 36 4.55 -7.52 -8.49
N ILE A 37 4.86 -8.67 -7.85
CA ILE A 37 3.87 -9.43 -7.09
C ILE A 37 3.31 -8.59 -5.95
N TRP A 38 4.15 -7.83 -5.24
CA TRP A 38 3.74 -6.96 -4.13
C TRP A 38 2.81 -5.83 -4.55
N GLU A 39 3.04 -5.16 -5.68
CA GLU A 39 2.09 -4.12 -6.15
C GLU A 39 0.76 -4.72 -6.57
N ASN A 40 0.77 -5.92 -7.15
CA ASN A 40 -0.45 -6.60 -7.59
C ASN A 40 -1.17 -7.35 -6.46
N ASN A 41 -0.49 -7.66 -5.36
CA ASN A 41 -1.01 -8.44 -4.22
C ASN A 41 -0.46 -7.87 -2.90
N PRO A 42 -0.79 -6.62 -2.56
CA PRO A 42 -0.22 -5.94 -1.40
C PRO A 42 -0.52 -6.65 -0.07
N GLU A 43 -1.60 -7.42 -0.01
CA GLU A 43 -1.96 -8.29 1.12
C GLU A 43 -0.92 -9.38 1.43
N MET A 44 -0.05 -9.73 0.47
CA MET A 44 1.02 -10.72 0.66
C MET A 44 2.27 -10.13 1.30
N ILE A 45 2.35 -8.81 1.44
CA ILE A 45 3.53 -8.12 1.98
C ILE A 45 3.58 -8.37 3.48
N LYS A 46 4.67 -8.99 3.95
CA LYS A 46 4.87 -9.24 5.38
C LYS A 46 5.08 -7.91 6.12
N PRO A 47 4.68 -7.80 7.41
CA PRO A 47 4.84 -6.57 8.17
C PRO A 47 6.27 -5.98 8.13
N ARG A 48 7.30 -6.84 8.25
CA ARG A 48 8.71 -6.43 8.13
C ARG A 48 9.00 -5.71 6.80
N ASP A 49 8.46 -6.21 5.70
CA ASP A 49 8.65 -5.65 4.37
C ASP A 49 7.84 -4.36 4.18
N ALA A 50 6.63 -4.29 4.74
CA ALA A 50 5.82 -3.07 4.76
C ALA A 50 6.55 -1.91 5.48
N PHE A 51 7.18 -2.18 6.63
CA PHE A 51 8.02 -1.18 7.31
C PHE A 51 9.23 -0.76 6.46
N ARG A 52 9.87 -1.71 5.76
CA ARG A 52 11.01 -1.41 4.87
C ARG A 52 10.58 -0.55 3.68
N ILE A 53 9.40 -0.81 3.12
CA ILE A 53 8.81 -0.03 2.03
C ILE A 53 8.53 1.40 2.50
N ALA A 54 7.82 1.56 3.62
CA ALA A 54 7.48 2.88 4.17
C ALA A 54 8.73 3.72 4.45
N LYS A 55 9.75 3.09 5.06
CA LYS A 55 11.06 3.72 5.29
C LYS A 55 11.73 4.16 3.98
N THR A 56 11.71 3.30 2.95
CA THR A 56 12.31 3.60 1.64
C THR A 56 11.59 4.74 0.91
N LEU A 57 10.27 4.84 1.06
CA LEU A 57 9.45 5.93 0.53
C LEU A 57 9.54 7.21 1.39
N ASN A 58 10.10 7.13 2.59
CA ASN A 58 10.13 8.20 3.59
C ASN A 58 8.73 8.73 3.91
N ILE A 59 7.84 7.82 4.28
CA ILE A 59 6.45 8.08 4.71
C ILE A 59 6.10 7.18 5.90
N SER A 60 5.01 7.48 6.60
CA SER A 60 4.50 6.58 7.63
C SER A 60 3.86 5.34 7.01
N ILE A 61 3.92 4.20 7.70
CA ILE A 61 3.34 2.94 7.20
C ILE A 61 1.82 3.03 7.02
N ASP A 62 1.13 3.82 7.85
CA ASP A 62 -0.32 4.03 7.75
C ASP A 62 -0.74 4.91 6.56
N GLU A 63 0.22 5.48 5.82
CA GLU A 63 -0.05 6.18 4.57
C GLU A 63 -0.21 5.23 3.38
N ILE A 64 0.14 3.95 3.53
CA ILE A 64 0.11 2.95 2.45
C ILE A 64 -1.05 1.99 2.64
N ILE A 65 -1.88 1.85 1.61
CA ILE A 65 -2.93 0.84 1.56
C ILE A 65 -2.30 -0.49 1.14
N PHE A 66 -2.22 -1.42 2.09
CA PHE A 66 -1.73 -2.79 1.87
C PHE A 66 -2.86 -3.82 1.66
N LEU A 67 -4.05 -3.36 1.28
CA LEU A 67 -5.23 -4.19 1.05
C LEU A 67 -5.81 -3.87 -0.32
N LYS A 68 -6.31 -4.88 -1.03
CA LYS A 68 -7.18 -4.63 -2.20
C LYS A 68 -8.54 -4.14 -1.74
N ASP A 69 -9.18 -3.29 -2.56
CA ASP A 69 -10.52 -2.73 -2.31
C ASP A 69 -11.61 -3.80 -2.08
N GLU A 70 -11.34 -5.06 -2.43
CA GLU A 70 -12.24 -6.21 -2.33
C GLU A 70 -12.18 -6.95 -0.98
N SER A 71 -11.71 -6.32 0.11
CA SER A 71 -11.96 -6.90 1.43
C SER A 71 -13.46 -6.80 1.71
N TYR A 72 -14.14 -7.95 1.86
CA TYR A 72 -15.57 -8.10 2.18
C TYR A 72 -16.06 -7.18 3.32
N PHE A 73 -15.15 -6.76 4.21
CA PHE A 73 -15.40 -5.77 5.25
C PHE A 73 -15.88 -4.40 4.75
N LYS A 74 -15.53 -3.97 3.53
CA LYS A 74 -16.03 -2.71 2.95
C LYS A 74 -17.54 -2.78 2.66
N TYR A 75 -18.06 -3.94 2.26
CA TYR A 75 -19.51 -4.14 2.09
C TYR A 75 -20.25 -4.09 3.42
N VAL A 76 -19.75 -4.82 4.42
CA VAL A 76 -20.38 -4.90 5.76
C VAL A 76 -20.48 -3.52 6.43
N LEU A 77 -19.47 -2.65 6.23
CA LEU A 77 -19.46 -1.31 6.81
C LEU A 77 -20.30 -0.28 6.03
N VAL A 78 -20.55 -0.51 4.74
CA VAL A 78 -21.41 0.36 3.91
C VAL A 78 -22.89 0.04 4.14
N GLU A 79 -23.25 -1.23 4.35
CA GLU A 79 -24.64 -1.62 4.62
C GLU A 79 -25.10 -1.28 6.05
N GLY A 80 -24.18 -1.27 7.03
CA GLY A 80 -24.50 -0.90 8.42
C GLY A 80 -24.86 0.58 8.66
N LYS A 81 -24.75 1.45 7.64
CA LYS A 81 -25.07 2.88 7.74
C LYS A 81 -26.42 3.29 7.16
N GLN A 82 -27.17 2.34 6.58
CA GLN A 82 -28.57 2.54 6.15
C GLN A 82 -29.55 1.91 7.14
N MET A 83 -29.36 2.12 8.44
CA MET A 83 -30.41 1.97 9.46
C MET A 83 -30.11 2.92 10.61
N SER A 84 -30.44 4.19 10.40
CA SER A 84 -30.80 5.15 11.46
C SER A 84 -31.53 6.31 10.81
#